data_AF-A0A2T6LHE8-F1
#
_entry.id   AF-A0A2T6LHE8-F1
#
_cell.length_a   1.000
_cell.length_b   1.000
_cell.length_c   1.000
_cell.angle_alpha   90.00
_cell.angle_beta   90.00
_cell.angle_gamma   90.00
#
_symmetry.space_group_name_H-M   'P 1'
#
loop_
_entity.id
_entity.type
_entity.pdbx_description
1 polymer ?
#
loop_
_entity_poly.entity_id
_entity_poly.type
_entity_poly.pdbx_seq_one_letter_code
_entity_poly.pdbx_strand_id
1 'polypeptide(L)'
;MTDEMKQLKAADPMRRVDLDAVDPAAFAALREEITMTGTQLDAAAAEREAFGAPLPGARRKRLGRRGAIAVTLAGVLAGGGVAYAAVQAYLGGGTEGLTCMTTWNDRALEGLDTDASGPWLTGDAVADCTTMLAEAGLPPIADPVVFEHDGHMFVTPTDQAPDWIEPIDSGSGPAVDARVIELRMSLGDQVDGGNSSCRTLDEGVAWAQSELDRLGLEEDWAVETVGTASPERPCSGMSAEEAGTLVVAPSEDPELLYSVPELEPVVDMLRSDIAEQCLTAEQARDVADEALAPLEHHWPTTTVVDESAECARVDFEVGGSVQVAVYGPTTVG
;
A
#
# COMPACT_ATOMS: atom_id res chain seq x y z
N MET A 1 -2.28 18.84 -38.06
CA MET A 1 -2.18 18.61 -36.61
C MET A 1 -3.58 18.67 -36.05
N THR A 2 -4.19 17.50 -35.88
CA THR A 2 -5.43 17.32 -35.15
C THR A 2 -5.12 17.42 -33.68
N ASP A 3 -5.85 18.29 -32.98
CA ASP A 3 -5.76 18.45 -31.54
C ASP A 3 -6.40 17.23 -30.88
N GLU A 4 -5.56 16.23 -30.56
CA GLU A 4 -5.95 14.95 -29.95
C GLU A 4 -6.68 15.17 -28.62
N MET A 5 -6.31 16.22 -27.87
CA MET A 5 -6.98 16.63 -26.63
C MET A 5 -8.40 17.14 -26.87
N LYS A 6 -8.65 17.78 -28.01
CA LYS A 6 -10.00 18.21 -28.39
C LYS A 6 -10.87 17.03 -28.82
N GLN A 7 -10.30 15.99 -29.41
CA GLN A 7 -11.03 14.75 -29.74
C GLN A 7 -11.35 13.94 -28.49
N LEU A 8 -10.41 13.81 -27.55
CA LEU A 8 -10.64 13.17 -26.25
C LEU A 8 -11.73 13.87 -25.43
N LYS A 9 -11.71 15.20 -25.36
CA LYS A 9 -12.78 15.98 -24.70
C LYS A 9 -14.15 15.86 -25.38
N ALA A 10 -14.18 15.60 -26.69
CA ALA A 10 -15.42 15.42 -27.43
C ALA A 10 -15.96 13.98 -27.34
N ALA A 11 -15.10 12.99 -27.06
CA ALA A 11 -15.49 11.60 -26.92
C ALA A 11 -16.24 11.30 -25.61
N ASP A 12 -16.00 12.10 -24.55
CA ASP A 12 -16.69 12.10 -23.24
C ASP A 12 -17.17 10.70 -22.80
N PRO A 13 -16.25 9.73 -22.64
CA PRO A 13 -16.57 8.31 -22.42
C PRO A 13 -17.40 8.08 -21.15
N MET A 14 -17.26 8.96 -20.16
CA MET A 14 -17.98 8.92 -18.88
C MET A 14 -19.48 9.21 -19.02
N ARG A 15 -19.93 9.84 -20.12
CA ARG A 15 -21.35 10.11 -20.36
C ARG A 15 -22.15 8.87 -20.77
N ARG A 16 -21.46 7.75 -21.05
CA ARG A 16 -22.07 6.47 -21.40
C ARG A 16 -22.30 5.56 -20.20
N VAL A 17 -21.74 5.91 -19.04
CA VAL A 17 -21.99 5.23 -17.78
C VAL A 17 -23.17 5.93 -17.11
N ASP A 18 -24.23 5.19 -16.85
CA ASP A 18 -25.42 5.70 -16.15
C ASP A 18 -25.06 5.91 -14.67
N LEU A 19 -24.69 7.15 -14.34
CA LEU A 19 -24.24 7.57 -13.00
C LEU A 19 -25.33 8.34 -12.25
N ASP A 20 -26.60 8.18 -12.62
CA ASP A 20 -27.74 8.90 -11.99
C ASP A 20 -27.88 8.63 -10.47
N ALA A 21 -27.14 7.64 -9.94
CA ALA A 21 -27.06 7.32 -8.52
C ALA A 21 -25.95 8.07 -7.74
N VAL A 22 -25.02 8.75 -8.42
CA VAL A 22 -23.90 9.46 -7.78
C VAL A 22 -24.28 10.93 -7.56
N ASP A 23 -24.09 11.42 -6.33
CA ASP A 23 -24.35 12.81 -5.98
C ASP A 23 -23.61 13.75 -6.96
N PRO A 24 -24.33 14.61 -7.71
CA PRO A 24 -23.74 15.57 -8.63
C PRO A 24 -22.68 16.48 -7.99
N ALA A 25 -22.76 16.73 -6.68
CA ALA A 25 -21.77 17.51 -5.95
C ALA A 25 -20.47 16.71 -5.72
N ALA A 26 -20.57 15.42 -5.39
CA ALA A 26 -19.41 14.53 -5.26
C ALA A 26 -18.72 14.34 -6.61
N PHE A 27 -19.50 14.18 -7.69
CA PHE A 27 -18.95 14.05 -9.04
C PHE A 27 -18.31 15.37 -9.53
N ALA A 28 -18.88 16.52 -9.17
CA ALA A 28 -18.28 17.82 -9.47
C ALA A 28 -16.96 18.03 -8.72
N ALA A 29 -16.88 17.62 -7.44
CA ALA A 29 -15.66 17.66 -6.64
C ALA A 29 -14.56 16.76 -7.25
N LEU A 30 -14.90 15.53 -7.60
CA LEU A 30 -13.96 14.59 -8.24
C LEU A 30 -13.44 15.11 -9.59
N ARG A 31 -14.33 15.72 -10.39
CA ARG A 31 -13.98 16.32 -11.68
C ARG A 31 -13.09 17.55 -11.52
N GLU A 32 -13.37 18.40 -10.53
CA GLU A 32 -12.54 19.57 -10.20
C GLU A 32 -11.15 19.16 -9.72
N GLU A 33 -11.06 18.10 -8.91
CA GLU A 33 -9.81 17.52 -8.44
C GLU A 33 -8.97 16.98 -9.62
N ILE A 34 -9.53 16.12 -10.46
CA ILE A 34 -8.85 15.55 -11.65
C ILE A 34 -8.38 16.64 -12.63
N THR A 35 -9.20 17.68 -12.84
CA THR A 35 -8.80 18.79 -13.74
C THR A 35 -7.75 19.71 -13.15
N MET A 36 -7.69 19.88 -11.83
CA MET A 36 -6.60 20.63 -11.19
C MET A 36 -5.25 19.89 -11.31
N THR A 37 -5.23 18.57 -11.17
CA THR A 37 -4.00 17.75 -11.27
C THR A 37 -3.36 17.86 -12.66
N GLY A 38 -4.16 17.84 -13.73
CA GLY A 38 -3.68 18.00 -15.10
C GLY A 38 -3.04 19.37 -15.37
N THR A 39 -3.64 20.45 -14.87
CA THR A 39 -3.08 21.81 -15.02
C THR A 39 -1.83 22.07 -14.18
N GLN A 40 -1.61 21.31 -13.10
CA GLN A 40 -0.43 21.44 -12.24
C GLN A 40 0.78 20.66 -12.78
N LEU A 41 0.56 19.54 -13.47
CA LEU A 41 1.62 18.80 -14.18
C LEU A 41 2.22 19.62 -15.33
N ASP A 42 1.37 20.35 -16.08
CA ASP A 42 1.83 21.28 -17.11
C ASP A 42 2.61 22.48 -16.53
N ALA A 43 2.24 22.95 -15.34
CA ALA A 43 2.95 24.03 -14.64
C ALA A 43 4.31 23.56 -14.08
N ALA A 44 4.38 22.34 -13.54
CA ALA A 44 5.63 21.74 -13.05
C ALA A 44 6.61 21.40 -14.19
N ALA A 45 6.10 20.99 -15.35
CA ALA A 45 6.89 20.84 -16.57
C ALA A 45 7.46 22.18 -17.07
N ALA A 46 6.67 23.26 -17.01
CA ALA A 46 7.13 24.61 -17.36
C ALA A 46 8.13 25.19 -16.35
N GLU A 47 8.06 24.82 -15.07
CA GLU A 47 9.06 25.21 -14.06
C GLU A 47 10.38 24.46 -14.23
N ARG A 48 10.36 23.17 -14.61
CA ARG A 48 11.60 22.41 -14.90
C ARG A 48 12.39 22.99 -16.08
N GLU A 49 11.73 23.54 -17.10
CA GLU A 49 12.42 24.28 -18.18
C GLU A 49 13.03 25.61 -17.71
N ALA A 50 12.46 26.25 -16.69
CA ALA A 50 12.92 27.55 -16.19
C ALA A 50 14.17 27.46 -15.28
N PHE A 51 14.43 26.31 -14.65
CA PHE A 51 15.55 26.11 -13.71
C PHE A 51 16.90 25.76 -14.37
N GLY A 52 16.99 25.71 -15.70
CA GLY A 52 18.23 25.45 -16.45
C GLY A 52 19.18 26.65 -16.67
N ALA A 53 18.89 27.84 -16.14
CA ALA A 53 19.72 29.03 -16.33
C ALA A 53 20.25 29.61 -15.00
N PRO A 54 21.53 29.99 -14.89
CA PRO A 54 22.09 30.51 -13.65
C PRO A 54 21.67 31.98 -13.45
N LEU A 55 21.05 32.31 -12.31
CA LEU A 55 20.72 33.68 -11.93
C LEU A 55 21.67 34.22 -10.83
N PRO A 56 22.26 35.41 -11.02
CA PRO A 56 23.08 36.06 -9.99
C PRO A 56 22.26 37.01 -9.10
N GLY A 57 22.64 37.08 -7.83
CA GLY A 57 22.49 38.28 -7.00
C GLY A 57 21.26 38.33 -6.08
N ALA A 58 21.51 38.08 -4.79
CA ALA A 58 20.55 38.19 -3.70
C ALA A 58 20.00 39.63 -3.49
N ARG A 59 18.68 39.75 -3.33
CA ARG A 59 18.02 40.85 -2.62
C ARG A 59 16.82 40.35 -1.80
N ARG A 60 16.93 40.45 -0.47
CA ARG A 60 15.81 40.32 0.48
C ARG A 60 14.67 41.26 0.08
N LYS A 61 13.50 40.70 -0.26
CA LYS A 61 12.23 41.45 -0.31
C LYS A 61 11.12 40.67 0.38
N ARG A 62 10.39 41.41 1.20
CA ARG A 62 9.24 41.05 2.03
C ARG A 62 8.29 40.03 1.38
N LEU A 63 8.16 38.85 2.00
CA LEU A 63 7.05 37.92 1.77
C LEU A 63 5.78 38.52 2.37
N GLY A 64 4.90 39.02 1.51
CA GLY A 64 3.52 39.36 1.85
C GLY A 64 2.56 38.34 1.26
N ARG A 65 1.53 37.96 2.04
CA ARG A 65 0.19 37.39 1.73
C ARG A 65 -0.01 36.34 0.61
N ARG A 66 1.01 35.94 -0.13
CA ARG A 66 0.96 34.92 -1.20
C ARG A 66 1.64 33.60 -0.82
N GLY A 67 2.31 33.54 0.34
CA GLY A 67 2.89 32.29 0.88
C GLY A 67 1.86 31.30 1.45
N ALA A 68 0.60 31.72 1.62
CA ALA A 68 -0.44 30.85 2.18
C ALA A 68 -0.94 29.79 1.17
N ILE A 69 -0.91 30.09 -0.13
CA ILE A 69 -1.46 29.20 -1.18
C ILE A 69 -0.54 27.99 -1.44
N ALA A 70 0.78 28.16 -1.29
CA ALA A 70 1.74 27.07 -1.45
C ALA A 70 1.67 26.03 -0.33
N VAL A 71 1.32 26.45 0.90
CA VAL A 71 1.11 25.54 2.04
C VAL A 71 -0.20 24.75 1.87
N THR A 72 -1.24 25.36 1.29
CA THR A 72 -2.50 24.66 1.02
C THR A 72 -2.36 23.64 -0.12
N LEU A 73 -1.58 23.95 -1.17
CA LEU A 73 -1.32 22.99 -2.25
C LEU A 73 -0.50 21.77 -1.79
N ALA A 74 0.48 21.95 -0.90
CA ALA A 74 1.25 20.83 -0.35
C ALA A 74 0.38 19.91 0.53
N GLY A 75 -0.56 20.47 1.30
CA GLY A 75 -1.53 19.68 2.06
C GLY A 75 -2.55 18.94 1.19
N VAL A 76 -2.97 19.54 0.07
CA VAL A 76 -3.87 18.87 -0.91
C VAL A 76 -3.13 17.77 -1.68
N LEU A 77 -1.84 17.92 -1.98
CA LEU A 77 -1.03 16.85 -2.59
C LEU A 77 -0.82 15.66 -1.63
N ALA A 78 -0.69 15.90 -0.32
CA ALA A 78 -0.68 14.83 0.67
C ALA A 78 -2.06 14.14 0.78
N GLY A 79 -3.17 14.88 0.72
CA GLY A 79 -4.53 14.31 0.80
C GLY A 79 -5.01 13.59 -0.47
N GLY A 80 -4.68 14.09 -1.67
CA GLY A 80 -5.08 13.50 -2.94
C GLY A 80 -4.31 12.22 -3.29
N GLY A 81 -3.05 12.13 -2.84
CA GLY A 81 -2.29 10.87 -2.88
C GLY A 81 -2.92 9.78 -2.03
N VAL A 82 -3.45 10.13 -0.85
CA VAL A 82 -4.17 9.21 0.03
C VAL A 82 -5.49 8.76 -0.60
N ALA A 83 -6.21 9.60 -1.35
CA ALA A 83 -7.43 9.17 -2.03
C ALA A 83 -7.17 8.23 -3.22
N TYR A 84 -6.15 8.50 -4.04
CA TYR A 84 -5.77 7.62 -5.15
C TYR A 84 -5.12 6.31 -4.65
N ALA A 85 -4.26 6.39 -3.63
CA ALA A 85 -3.71 5.23 -2.94
C ALA A 85 -4.81 4.45 -2.20
N ALA A 86 -5.81 5.10 -1.61
CA ALA A 86 -6.95 4.43 -1.00
C ALA A 86 -7.82 3.73 -2.05
N VAL A 87 -7.99 4.28 -3.26
CA VAL A 87 -8.69 3.58 -4.35
C VAL A 87 -7.87 2.40 -4.89
N GLN A 88 -6.56 2.55 -5.05
CA GLN A 88 -5.65 1.47 -5.48
C GLN A 88 -5.51 0.36 -4.42
N ALA A 89 -5.42 0.73 -3.14
CA ALA A 89 -5.38 -0.18 -2.00
C ALA A 89 -6.75 -0.83 -1.73
N TYR A 90 -7.86 -0.11 -1.94
CA TYR A 90 -9.21 -0.67 -1.86
C TYR A 90 -9.48 -1.68 -2.97
N LEU A 91 -8.86 -1.50 -4.14
CA LEU A 91 -8.94 -2.44 -5.27
C LEU A 91 -7.87 -3.54 -5.20
N GLY A 92 -7.03 -3.61 -4.15
CA GLY A 92 -5.99 -4.63 -4.02
C GLY A 92 -5.01 -4.69 -5.19
N GLY A 93 -4.91 -3.59 -5.95
CA GLY A 93 -4.30 -3.54 -7.28
C GLY A 93 -3.12 -2.58 -7.38
N GLY A 94 -2.50 -2.18 -6.26
CA GLY A 94 -1.19 -1.53 -6.30
C GLY A 94 -0.10 -2.49 -6.83
N THR A 95 1.13 -2.01 -6.99
CA THR A 95 2.29 -2.88 -7.32
C THR A 95 2.59 -3.91 -6.22
N GLU A 96 1.86 -3.83 -5.11
CA GLU A 96 2.01 -4.66 -3.92
C GLU A 96 0.87 -5.68 -3.76
N GLY A 97 -0.01 -5.82 -4.75
CA GLY A 97 -1.16 -6.73 -4.72
C GLY A 97 -1.10 -7.87 -5.73
N LEU A 98 -2.09 -8.76 -5.61
CA LEU A 98 -2.31 -9.92 -6.46
C LEU A 98 -3.69 -9.82 -7.11
N THR A 99 -3.74 -9.98 -8.43
CA THR A 99 -4.98 -10.00 -9.21
C THR A 99 -5.33 -11.42 -9.65
N CYS A 100 -6.53 -11.86 -9.30
CA CYS A 100 -7.07 -13.18 -9.58
C CYS A 100 -8.12 -13.14 -10.67
N MET A 101 -7.98 -14.02 -11.66
CA MET A 101 -8.92 -14.12 -12.76
C MET A 101 -9.23 -15.57 -13.09
N THR A 102 -10.49 -15.98 -12.97
CA THR A 102 -11.01 -17.24 -13.49
C THR A 102 -11.23 -17.19 -15.00
N THR A 103 -11.39 -15.98 -15.57
CA THR A 103 -11.45 -15.72 -17.00
C THR A 103 -10.65 -14.46 -17.33
N TRP A 104 -9.64 -14.55 -18.19
CA TRP A 104 -8.86 -13.38 -18.62
C TRP A 104 -9.73 -12.41 -19.41
N ASN A 105 -9.51 -11.13 -19.16
CA ASN A 105 -10.10 -10.06 -19.93
C ASN A 105 -9.10 -8.90 -19.98
N ASP A 106 -8.89 -8.30 -21.16
CA ASP A 106 -7.88 -7.25 -21.34
C ASP A 106 -8.15 -5.99 -20.50
N ARG A 107 -9.37 -5.77 -20.02
CA ARG A 107 -9.69 -4.68 -19.09
C ARG A 107 -9.12 -4.88 -17.69
N ALA A 108 -8.70 -6.09 -17.35
CA ALA A 108 -8.00 -6.35 -16.09
C ALA A 108 -6.66 -5.61 -16.01
N LEU A 109 -6.04 -5.34 -17.17
CA LEU A 109 -4.87 -4.48 -17.26
C LEU A 109 -5.17 -3.03 -16.84
N GLU A 110 -6.43 -2.61 -16.92
CA GLU A 110 -6.91 -1.31 -16.44
C GLU A 110 -7.42 -1.38 -14.99
N GLY A 111 -7.22 -2.52 -14.29
CA GLY A 111 -7.75 -2.78 -12.95
C GLY A 111 -9.27 -3.00 -12.92
N LEU A 112 -9.89 -3.31 -14.06
CA LEU A 112 -11.33 -3.48 -14.20
C LEU A 112 -11.70 -4.94 -14.45
N ASP A 113 -12.91 -5.33 -14.04
CA ASP A 113 -13.48 -6.66 -14.30
C ASP A 113 -12.56 -7.79 -13.76
N THR A 114 -11.95 -7.59 -12.58
CA THR A 114 -11.19 -8.60 -11.84
C THR A 114 -12.14 -9.45 -11.00
N ASP A 115 -11.86 -10.76 -10.87
CA ASP A 115 -12.72 -11.67 -10.10
C ASP A 115 -12.47 -11.54 -8.60
N ALA A 116 -11.19 -11.42 -8.23
CA ALA A 116 -10.74 -11.05 -6.90
C ALA A 116 -9.39 -10.33 -7.01
N SER A 117 -9.09 -9.45 -6.06
CA SER A 117 -7.78 -8.81 -5.94
C SER A 117 -7.55 -8.43 -4.49
N GLY A 118 -6.31 -8.48 -4.06
CA GLY A 118 -5.97 -8.28 -2.66
C GLY A 118 -4.47 -8.22 -2.41
N PRO A 119 -4.07 -8.01 -1.16
CA PRO A 119 -2.67 -8.02 -0.75
C PRO A 119 -2.06 -9.42 -0.83
N TRP A 120 -0.73 -9.50 -0.86
CA TRP A 120 -0.04 -10.78 -0.67
C TRP A 120 -0.31 -11.35 0.73
N LEU A 121 -0.64 -12.65 0.81
CA LEU A 121 -0.86 -13.33 2.09
C LEU A 121 0.37 -14.16 2.47
N THR A 122 0.93 -14.89 1.50
CA THR A 122 2.06 -15.80 1.70
C THR A 122 3.18 -15.62 0.68
N GLY A 123 2.89 -14.97 -0.46
CA GLY A 123 3.83 -14.84 -1.58
C GLY A 123 3.70 -15.96 -2.61
N ASP A 124 2.99 -17.04 -2.29
CA ASP A 124 2.54 -18.01 -3.29
C ASP A 124 1.29 -17.46 -3.99
N ALA A 125 1.49 -16.91 -5.19
CA ALA A 125 0.43 -16.30 -5.97
C ALA A 125 -0.75 -17.25 -6.22
N VAL A 126 -0.50 -18.54 -6.44
CA VAL A 126 -1.59 -19.49 -6.73
C VAL A 126 -2.37 -19.82 -5.45
N ALA A 127 -1.66 -20.03 -4.33
CA ALA A 127 -2.29 -20.31 -3.04
C ALA A 127 -3.07 -19.10 -2.51
N ASP A 128 -2.47 -17.91 -2.56
CA ASP A 128 -3.09 -16.65 -2.14
C ASP A 128 -4.34 -16.39 -2.99
N CYS A 129 -4.24 -16.58 -4.31
CA CYS A 129 -5.36 -16.39 -5.21
C CYS A 129 -6.51 -17.39 -4.97
N THR A 130 -6.17 -18.63 -4.63
CA THR A 130 -7.17 -19.64 -4.26
C THR A 130 -7.95 -19.22 -3.02
N THR A 131 -7.26 -18.65 -2.02
CA THR A 131 -7.89 -18.12 -0.80
C THR A 131 -8.82 -16.95 -1.12
N MET A 132 -8.35 -15.95 -1.86
CA MET A 132 -9.14 -14.78 -2.25
C MET A 132 -10.40 -15.16 -3.06
N LEU A 133 -10.27 -16.09 -4.01
CA LEU A 133 -11.42 -16.57 -4.79
C LEU A 133 -12.42 -17.32 -3.92
N ALA A 134 -11.95 -18.15 -2.97
CA ALA A 134 -12.84 -18.86 -2.06
C ALA A 134 -13.68 -17.90 -1.19
N GLU A 135 -13.09 -16.80 -0.73
CA GLU A 135 -13.77 -15.73 0.01
C GLU A 135 -14.80 -15.00 -0.83
N ALA A 136 -14.49 -14.75 -2.11
CA ALA A 136 -15.44 -14.23 -3.08
C ALA A 136 -16.54 -15.24 -3.47
N GLY A 137 -16.48 -16.48 -2.98
CA GLY A 137 -17.42 -17.55 -3.34
C GLY A 137 -17.22 -18.06 -4.78
N LEU A 138 -16.02 -17.88 -5.33
CA LEU A 138 -15.63 -18.27 -6.67
C LEU A 138 -14.81 -19.58 -6.66
N PRO A 139 -14.82 -20.34 -7.76
CA PRO A 139 -14.00 -21.54 -7.88
C PRO A 139 -12.51 -21.18 -8.05
N PRO A 140 -11.58 -22.08 -7.67
CA PRO A 140 -10.16 -21.90 -7.96
C PRO A 140 -9.90 -21.89 -9.47
N ILE A 141 -8.84 -21.20 -9.88
CA ILE A 141 -8.37 -21.15 -11.26
C ILE A 141 -7.84 -22.53 -11.67
N ALA A 142 -8.34 -23.06 -12.78
CA ALA A 142 -7.84 -24.31 -13.34
C ALA A 142 -6.56 -24.05 -14.15
N ASP A 143 -5.53 -24.87 -13.92
CA ASP A 143 -4.23 -24.77 -14.61
C ASP A 143 -3.66 -23.33 -14.57
N PRO A 144 -3.44 -22.76 -13.36
CA PRO A 144 -3.09 -21.36 -13.20
C PRO A 144 -1.69 -21.07 -13.71
N VAL A 145 -1.53 -19.90 -14.34
CA VAL A 145 -0.25 -19.30 -14.66
C VAL A 145 -0.14 -17.96 -13.96
N VAL A 146 1.06 -17.70 -13.44
CA VAL A 146 1.40 -16.46 -12.74
C VAL A 146 2.28 -15.62 -13.65
N PHE A 147 2.07 -14.31 -13.68
CA PHE A 147 2.94 -13.40 -14.40
C PHE A 147 2.88 -11.97 -13.87
N GLU A 148 3.87 -11.18 -14.24
CA GLU A 148 3.92 -9.74 -13.98
C GLU A 148 3.61 -8.94 -15.23
N HIS A 149 2.83 -7.87 -15.09
CA HIS A 149 2.66 -6.85 -16.12
C HIS A 149 2.57 -5.46 -15.49
N ASP A 150 3.42 -4.54 -15.94
CA ASP A 150 3.51 -3.16 -15.45
C ASP A 150 3.63 -3.07 -13.92
N GLY A 151 4.38 -3.99 -13.29
CA GLY A 151 4.57 -4.05 -11.84
C GLY A 151 3.42 -4.70 -11.07
N HIS A 152 2.38 -5.20 -11.76
CA HIS A 152 1.27 -5.90 -11.14
C HIS A 152 1.34 -7.40 -11.39
N MET A 153 0.93 -8.16 -10.39
CA MET A 153 0.99 -9.63 -10.42
C MET A 153 -0.39 -10.21 -10.69
N PHE A 154 -0.45 -11.12 -11.66
CA PHE A 154 -1.70 -11.72 -12.13
C PHE A 154 -1.64 -13.24 -12.03
N VAL A 155 -2.80 -13.84 -11.73
CA VAL A 155 -3.05 -15.28 -11.84
C VAL A 155 -4.25 -15.49 -12.73
N THR A 156 -4.08 -16.29 -13.79
CA THR A 156 -5.13 -16.58 -14.77
C THR A 156 -4.99 -18.01 -15.31
N PRO A 157 -6.00 -18.59 -16.02
CA PRO A 157 -5.81 -19.87 -16.67
C PRO A 157 -4.72 -19.83 -17.74
N THR A 158 -3.90 -20.88 -17.82
CA THR A 158 -2.77 -20.96 -18.76
C THR A 158 -3.19 -20.78 -20.21
N ASP A 159 -4.38 -21.23 -20.61
CA ASP A 159 -4.91 -21.11 -21.97
C ASP A 159 -5.45 -19.71 -22.32
N GLN A 160 -5.49 -18.81 -21.33
CA GLN A 160 -6.00 -17.45 -21.45
C GLN A 160 -4.93 -16.39 -21.18
N ALA A 161 -3.76 -16.77 -20.65
CA ALA A 161 -2.65 -15.85 -20.51
C ALA A 161 -2.22 -15.28 -21.87
N PRO A 162 -1.97 -13.97 -21.95
CA PRO A 162 -1.51 -13.36 -23.19
C PRO A 162 -0.19 -13.96 -23.67
N ASP A 163 -0.07 -14.17 -24.98
CA ASP A 163 1.07 -14.85 -25.61
C ASP A 163 2.39 -14.06 -25.57
N TRP A 164 2.32 -12.77 -25.23
CA TRP A 164 3.46 -11.87 -25.10
C TRP A 164 4.05 -11.85 -23.69
N ILE A 165 3.44 -12.55 -22.73
CA ILE A 165 3.88 -12.60 -21.35
C ILE A 165 4.80 -13.79 -21.12
N GLU A 166 5.84 -13.58 -20.32
CA GLU A 166 6.68 -14.65 -19.79
C GLU A 166 6.11 -15.12 -18.44
N PRO A 167 5.64 -16.37 -18.34
CA PRO A 167 5.18 -16.93 -17.07
C PRO A 167 6.29 -16.94 -16.01
N ILE A 168 5.91 -16.60 -14.78
CA ILE A 168 6.72 -16.85 -13.59
C ILE A 168 6.57 -18.33 -13.24
N ASP A 169 7.69 -19.02 -13.08
CA ASP A 169 7.70 -20.42 -12.67
C ASP A 169 7.30 -20.54 -11.19
N SER A 170 6.00 -20.65 -10.92
CA SER A 170 5.45 -20.87 -9.58
C SER A 170 5.90 -22.20 -8.96
N GLY A 171 6.46 -23.13 -9.75
CA GLY A 171 7.10 -24.35 -9.26
C GLY A 171 8.49 -24.12 -8.67
N SER A 172 9.11 -22.96 -8.92
CA SER A 172 10.45 -22.61 -8.45
C SER A 172 10.48 -21.97 -7.06
N GLY A 173 9.32 -21.56 -6.53
CA GLY A 173 9.17 -20.91 -5.24
C GLY A 173 8.03 -19.89 -5.25
N PRO A 174 7.83 -19.17 -4.13
CA PRO A 174 6.87 -18.09 -4.07
C PRO A 174 7.26 -16.98 -5.05
N ALA A 175 6.26 -16.30 -5.60
CA ALA A 175 6.48 -15.22 -6.56
C ALA A 175 7.03 -13.96 -5.87
N VAL A 176 6.72 -13.78 -4.59
CA VAL A 176 7.30 -12.76 -3.72
C VAL A 176 7.88 -13.44 -2.49
N ASP A 177 9.07 -13.03 -2.06
CA ASP A 177 9.67 -13.53 -0.82
C ASP A 177 8.77 -13.19 0.38
N ALA A 178 8.33 -14.21 1.13
CA ALA A 178 7.47 -14.05 2.30
C ALA A 178 8.05 -13.10 3.34
N ARG A 179 9.39 -13.00 3.44
CA ARG A 179 10.09 -12.08 4.34
C ARG A 179 9.89 -10.62 3.94
N VAL A 180 9.80 -10.35 2.64
CA VAL A 180 9.53 -9.01 2.10
C VAL A 180 8.08 -8.62 2.33
N ILE A 181 7.15 -9.56 2.22
CA ILE A 181 5.73 -9.34 2.55
C ILE A 181 5.60 -8.97 4.02
N GLU A 182 6.23 -9.76 4.90
CA GLU A 182 6.24 -9.49 6.33
C GLU A 182 6.91 -8.14 6.68
N LEU A 183 8.03 -7.79 6.03
CA LEU A 183 8.65 -6.47 6.21
C LEU A 183 7.66 -5.34 5.92
N ARG A 184 6.91 -5.43 4.80
CA ARG A 184 5.92 -4.42 4.42
C ARG A 184 4.80 -4.32 5.44
N MET A 185 4.27 -5.46 5.88
CA MET A 185 3.26 -5.52 6.94
C MET A 185 3.75 -4.88 8.23
N SER A 186 4.97 -5.21 8.68
CA SER A 186 5.55 -4.63 9.90
C SER A 186 5.81 -3.13 9.77
N LEU A 187 6.14 -2.61 8.58
CA LEU A 187 6.24 -1.17 8.36
C LEU A 187 4.89 -0.47 8.52
N GLY A 188 3.81 -1.07 8.00
CA GLY A 188 2.44 -0.56 8.06
C GLY A 188 1.71 -0.83 9.38
N ASP A 189 2.25 -1.71 10.23
CA ASP A 189 1.61 -2.13 11.47
C ASP A 189 1.43 -0.96 12.46
N GLN A 190 0.18 -0.81 12.92
CA GLN A 190 -0.21 0.20 13.91
C GLN A 190 -0.08 -0.27 15.36
N VAL A 191 0.21 -1.55 15.61
CA VAL A 191 0.32 -2.13 16.96
C VAL A 191 1.69 -1.84 17.57
N ASP A 192 2.77 -2.33 16.98
CA ASP A 192 4.16 -2.16 17.42
C ASP A 192 5.19 -1.98 16.28
N GLY A 193 4.73 -1.97 15.03
CA GLY A 193 5.49 -1.85 13.81
C GLY A 193 6.25 -0.54 13.59
N GLY A 194 6.80 -0.38 12.38
CA GLY A 194 7.72 0.70 12.03
C GLY A 194 7.08 2.09 12.12
N ASN A 195 5.81 2.19 11.72
CA ASN A 195 5.04 3.43 11.74
C ASN A 195 4.00 3.50 12.88
N SER A 196 4.06 2.60 13.86
CA SER A 196 3.11 2.57 15.00
C SER A 196 3.28 3.68 16.04
N SER A 197 4.43 4.36 16.06
CA SER A 197 4.74 5.38 17.07
C SER A 197 5.68 6.46 16.54
N CYS A 198 5.65 7.64 17.16
CA CYS A 198 6.59 8.72 16.86
C CYS A 198 8.02 8.38 17.34
N ARG A 199 8.81 7.77 16.46
CA ARG A 199 10.26 7.55 16.63
C ARG A 199 11.04 8.73 16.07
N THR A 200 12.16 9.11 16.70
CA THR A 200 13.12 10.03 16.07
C THR A 200 13.76 9.37 14.84
N LEU A 201 14.41 10.17 13.97
CA LEU A 201 15.08 9.64 12.77
C LEU A 201 16.11 8.54 13.11
N ASP A 202 16.90 8.73 14.16
CA ASP A 202 17.92 7.76 14.58
C ASP A 202 17.28 6.47 15.16
N GLU A 203 16.20 6.61 15.95
CA GLU A 203 15.43 5.47 16.46
C GLU A 203 14.75 4.69 15.33
N GLY A 204 14.24 5.39 14.31
CA GLY A 204 13.64 4.78 13.14
C GLY A 204 14.64 3.99 12.31
N VAL A 205 15.85 4.53 12.10
CA VAL A 205 16.95 3.79 11.45
C VAL A 205 17.35 2.55 12.24
N ALA A 206 17.44 2.66 13.57
CA ALA A 206 17.77 1.53 14.42
C ALA A 206 16.69 0.43 14.38
N TRP A 207 15.42 0.81 14.40
CA TRP A 207 14.29 -0.13 14.25
C TRP A 207 14.35 -0.81 12.87
N ALA A 208 14.50 -0.05 11.80
CA ALA A 208 14.57 -0.58 10.43
C ALA A 208 15.70 -1.59 10.26
N GLN A 209 16.87 -1.32 10.83
CA GLN A 209 18.01 -2.24 10.82
C GLN A 209 17.73 -3.53 11.61
N SER A 210 17.12 -3.39 12.79
CA SER A 210 16.71 -4.54 13.61
C SER A 210 15.71 -5.42 12.87
N GLU A 211 14.83 -4.82 12.09
CA GLU A 211 13.78 -5.55 11.37
C GLU A 211 14.35 -6.32 10.18
N LEU A 212 15.27 -5.72 9.42
CA LEU A 212 16.00 -6.44 8.37
C LEU A 212 16.82 -7.61 8.93
N ASP A 213 17.49 -7.43 10.07
CA ASP A 213 18.26 -8.49 10.74
C ASP A 213 17.35 -9.63 11.22
N ARG A 214 16.20 -9.29 11.83
CA ARG A 214 15.20 -10.26 12.29
C ARG A 214 14.68 -11.12 11.15
N LEU A 215 14.48 -10.51 9.98
CA LEU A 215 13.99 -11.16 8.78
C LEU A 215 15.10 -11.84 7.96
N GLY A 216 16.38 -11.65 8.29
CA GLY A 216 17.48 -12.19 7.49
C GLY A 216 17.57 -11.56 6.10
N LEU A 217 17.24 -10.27 5.98
CA LEU A 217 17.21 -9.50 4.73
C LEU A 217 18.44 -8.60 4.54
N GLU A 218 19.37 -8.58 5.48
CA GLU A 218 20.52 -7.66 5.54
C GLU A 218 21.54 -7.78 4.38
N GLU A 219 21.53 -8.91 3.66
CA GLU A 219 22.41 -9.10 2.49
C GLU A 219 21.83 -8.47 1.21
N ASP A 220 20.50 -8.46 1.10
CA ASP A 220 19.77 -8.03 -0.11
C ASP A 220 19.12 -6.66 0.06
N TRP A 221 18.96 -6.19 1.31
CA TRP A 221 18.32 -4.94 1.65
C TRP A 221 19.26 -3.95 2.35
N ALA A 222 19.04 -2.67 2.10
CA ALA A 222 19.72 -1.58 2.77
C ALA A 222 18.75 -0.58 3.40
N VAL A 223 19.13 -0.01 4.54
CA VAL A 223 18.43 1.13 5.15
C VAL A 223 19.01 2.43 4.58
N GLU A 224 18.17 3.24 3.95
CA GLU A 224 18.53 4.57 3.44
C GLU A 224 17.82 5.67 4.25
N THR A 225 18.60 6.63 4.74
CA THR A 225 18.04 7.80 5.43
C THR A 225 17.92 8.98 4.47
N VAL A 226 16.71 9.52 4.31
CA VAL A 226 16.45 10.65 3.41
C VAL A 226 15.97 11.87 4.19
N GLY A 227 16.67 13.00 4.01
CA GLY A 227 16.29 14.28 4.59
C GLY A 227 16.94 14.57 5.95
N THR A 228 16.36 15.49 6.73
CA THR A 228 16.88 15.90 8.03
C THR A 228 15.71 16.26 8.95
N ALA A 229 15.73 15.75 10.18
CA ALA A 229 14.69 16.01 11.17
C ALA A 229 14.51 17.52 11.42
N SER A 230 13.28 17.92 11.69
CA SER A 230 12.91 19.33 11.94
C SER A 230 11.84 19.43 13.02
N PRO A 231 11.65 20.60 13.67
CA PRO A 231 10.56 20.77 14.63
C PRO A 231 9.17 20.50 14.05
N GLU A 232 8.98 20.71 12.74
CA GLU A 232 7.73 20.43 12.03
C GLU A 232 7.56 18.94 11.67
N ARG A 233 8.66 18.18 11.66
CA ARG A 233 8.69 16.73 11.37
C ARG A 233 9.63 16.05 12.36
N PRO A 234 9.21 15.93 13.63
CA PRO A 234 10.06 15.41 14.68
C PRO A 234 10.17 13.88 14.66
N CYS A 235 9.23 13.20 13.99
CA CYS A 235 9.15 11.76 13.92
C CYS A 235 9.81 11.23 12.63
N SER A 236 9.91 9.91 12.48
CA SER A 236 10.32 9.22 11.27
C SER A 236 9.16 8.41 10.69
N GLY A 237 9.01 8.44 9.38
CA GLY A 237 8.20 7.50 8.61
C GLY A 237 9.12 6.56 7.84
N MET A 238 8.64 5.34 7.63
CA MET A 238 9.38 4.28 6.97
C MET A 238 8.57 3.67 5.82
N SER A 239 9.24 3.33 4.72
CA SER A 239 8.65 2.63 3.57
C SER A 239 9.65 1.66 2.97
N ALA A 240 9.14 0.60 2.33
CA ALA A 240 9.94 -0.35 1.55
C ALA A 240 9.80 -0.05 0.06
N GLU A 241 10.92 0.12 -0.63
CA GLU A 241 10.98 0.32 -2.08
C GLU A 241 11.36 -0.99 -2.77
N GLU A 242 10.84 -1.21 -3.99
CA GLU A 242 10.97 -2.48 -4.76
C GLU A 242 12.41 -2.92 -5.05
N ALA A 243 13.40 -2.03 -4.90
CA ALA A 243 14.82 -2.30 -5.17
C ALA A 243 15.63 -2.75 -3.94
N GLY A 244 14.97 -3.32 -2.92
CA GLY A 244 15.66 -3.77 -1.70
C GLY A 244 16.13 -2.60 -0.84
N THR A 245 15.33 -1.53 -0.76
CA THR A 245 15.68 -0.35 0.05
C THR A 245 14.56 -0.05 1.03
N LEU A 246 14.91 0.01 2.31
CA LEU A 246 14.02 0.52 3.36
C LEU A 246 14.39 1.98 3.60
N VAL A 247 13.49 2.89 3.22
CA VAL A 247 13.69 4.33 3.36
C VAL A 247 13.18 4.79 4.71
N VAL A 248 14.00 5.53 5.45
CA VAL A 248 13.63 6.20 6.69
C VAL A 248 13.75 7.71 6.50
N ALA A 249 12.65 8.44 6.66
CA ALA A 249 12.61 9.88 6.42
C ALA A 249 11.86 10.62 7.53
N PRO A 250 12.20 11.90 7.81
CA PRO A 250 11.45 12.71 8.77
C PRO A 250 9.98 12.86 8.35
N SER A 251 9.08 12.60 9.29
CA SER A 251 7.63 12.68 9.13
C SER A 251 6.99 13.51 10.25
N GLU A 252 5.72 13.86 10.03
CA GLU A 252 4.83 14.19 11.14
C GLU A 252 4.55 12.93 11.97
N ASP A 253 3.84 13.08 13.08
CA ASP A 253 3.48 11.94 13.93
C ASP A 253 2.65 10.92 13.14
N PRO A 254 3.15 9.69 12.91
CA PRO A 254 2.44 8.66 12.15
C PRO A 254 1.07 8.34 12.76
N GLU A 255 0.96 8.36 14.10
CA GLU A 255 -0.32 8.11 14.77
C GLU A 255 -1.36 9.16 14.36
N LEU A 256 -0.96 10.42 14.16
CA LEU A 256 -1.90 11.46 13.72
C LEU A 256 -2.30 11.33 12.25
N LEU A 257 -1.48 10.67 11.42
CA LEU A 257 -1.75 10.49 9.99
C LEU A 257 -2.68 9.30 9.74
N TYR A 258 -2.56 8.24 10.55
CA TYR A 258 -3.25 6.96 10.34
C TYR A 258 -4.26 6.59 11.43
N SER A 259 -4.42 7.41 12.48
CA SER A 259 -5.42 7.17 13.52
C SER A 259 -6.83 7.25 12.94
N VAL A 260 -7.52 6.11 13.05
CA VAL A 260 -8.95 5.99 12.85
C VAL A 260 -9.55 5.68 14.23
N PRO A 261 -10.32 6.61 14.85
CA PRO A 261 -10.85 6.42 16.20
C PRO A 261 -11.64 5.12 16.39
N GLU A 262 -12.30 4.65 15.33
CA GLU A 262 -13.04 3.39 15.31
C GLU A 262 -12.15 2.15 15.45
N LEU A 263 -10.86 2.25 15.09
CA LEU A 263 -9.87 1.16 15.15
C LEU A 263 -9.02 1.21 16.42
N GLU A 264 -9.02 2.31 17.19
CA GLU A 264 -8.27 2.41 18.45
C GLU A 264 -8.55 1.24 19.41
N PRO A 265 -9.81 0.79 19.64
CA PRO A 265 -10.07 -0.34 20.51
C PRO A 265 -9.49 -1.67 19.99
N VAL A 266 -9.38 -1.81 18.67
CA VAL A 266 -8.77 -2.99 18.03
C VAL A 266 -7.27 -2.97 18.24
N VAL A 267 -6.62 -1.84 17.92
CA VAL A 267 -5.16 -1.66 18.13
C VAL A 267 -4.78 -1.87 19.60
N ASP A 268 -5.55 -1.31 20.54
CA ASP A 268 -5.32 -1.50 21.97
C ASP A 268 -5.42 -2.96 22.40
N MET A 269 -6.42 -3.70 21.89
CA MET A 269 -6.60 -5.12 22.19
C MET A 269 -5.46 -5.96 21.60
N LEU A 270 -5.12 -5.76 20.33
CA LEU A 270 -4.01 -6.47 19.68
C LEU A 270 -2.69 -6.23 20.42
N ARG A 271 -2.45 -5.00 20.87
CA ARG A 271 -1.28 -4.64 21.66
C ARG A 271 -1.25 -5.37 23.01
N SER A 272 -2.31 -5.27 23.81
CA SER A 272 -2.32 -5.81 25.17
C SER A 272 -2.38 -7.34 25.22
N ASP A 273 -3.09 -7.94 24.26
CA ASP A 273 -3.47 -9.35 24.32
C ASP A 273 -2.63 -10.21 23.36
N ILE A 274 -1.90 -9.63 22.41
CA ILE A 274 -0.94 -10.34 21.55
C ILE A 274 0.49 -9.81 21.74
N ALA A 275 0.78 -8.56 21.38
CA ALA A 275 2.16 -8.04 21.32
C ALA A 275 2.87 -8.04 22.70
N GLU A 276 2.12 -7.83 23.78
CA GLU A 276 2.64 -7.89 25.15
C GLU A 276 2.61 -9.29 25.78
N GLN A 277 2.10 -10.30 25.07
CA GLN A 277 1.95 -11.67 25.53
C GLN A 277 2.86 -12.63 24.77
N CYS A 278 3.12 -13.80 25.35
CA CYS A 278 3.77 -14.89 24.63
C CYS A 278 2.75 -15.96 24.26
N LEU A 279 2.19 -15.85 23.06
CA LEU A 279 1.16 -16.74 22.53
C LEU A 279 1.70 -17.63 21.39
N THR A 280 1.00 -18.72 21.12
CA THR A 280 1.15 -19.44 19.84
C THR A 280 0.47 -18.66 18.72
N ALA A 281 0.83 -18.96 17.46
CA ALA A 281 0.17 -18.33 16.31
C ALA A 281 -1.35 -18.55 16.28
N GLU A 282 -1.82 -19.73 16.71
CA GLU A 282 -3.26 -20.04 16.77
C GLU A 282 -3.97 -19.19 17.85
N GLN A 283 -3.38 -19.05 19.03
CA GLN A 283 -3.96 -18.23 20.10
C GLN A 283 -3.99 -16.74 19.74
N ALA A 284 -2.92 -16.24 19.13
CA ALA A 284 -2.86 -14.86 18.66
C ALA A 284 -3.88 -14.61 17.54
N ARG A 285 -4.08 -15.56 16.62
CA ARG A 285 -5.15 -15.48 15.61
C ARG A 285 -6.54 -15.40 16.25
N ASP A 286 -6.84 -16.22 17.25
CA ASP A 286 -8.15 -16.18 17.92
C ASP A 286 -8.42 -14.80 18.56
N VAL A 287 -7.39 -14.18 19.17
CA VAL A 287 -7.48 -12.82 19.72
C VAL A 287 -7.69 -11.79 18.61
N ALA A 288 -6.96 -11.91 17.50
CA ALA A 288 -7.13 -11.02 16.35
C ALA A 288 -8.55 -11.11 15.76
N ASP A 289 -9.07 -12.33 15.56
CA ASP A 289 -10.42 -12.56 15.07
C ASP A 289 -11.49 -11.99 16.03
N GLU A 290 -11.27 -12.08 17.35
CA GLU A 290 -12.15 -11.45 18.35
C GLU A 290 -12.10 -9.92 18.27
N ALA A 291 -10.91 -9.33 18.17
CA ALA A 291 -10.71 -7.89 18.06
C ALA A 291 -11.38 -7.31 16.80
N LEU A 292 -11.34 -8.06 15.71
CA LEU A 292 -11.89 -7.66 14.40
C LEU A 292 -13.39 -7.95 14.24
N ALA A 293 -13.98 -8.82 15.06
CA ALA A 293 -15.39 -9.22 14.96
C ALA A 293 -16.41 -8.05 14.92
N PRO A 294 -16.19 -6.90 15.58
CA PRO A 294 -17.07 -5.73 15.47
C PRO A 294 -16.97 -4.97 14.14
N LEU A 295 -15.89 -5.19 13.37
CA LEU A 295 -15.63 -4.48 12.12
C LEU A 295 -16.25 -5.24 10.94
N GLU A 296 -16.99 -4.51 10.11
CA GLU A 296 -17.31 -4.98 8.76
C GLU A 296 -16.04 -4.87 7.90
N HIS A 297 -15.17 -5.87 7.99
CA HIS A 297 -13.96 -6.01 7.18
C HIS A 297 -14.04 -7.28 6.33
N HIS A 298 -13.26 -7.33 5.25
CA HIS A 298 -13.42 -8.34 4.20
C HIS A 298 -12.30 -9.38 4.15
N TRP A 299 -11.14 -9.12 4.75
CA TRP A 299 -10.00 -10.03 4.71
C TRP A 299 -9.90 -10.86 5.97
N PRO A 300 -9.58 -12.17 5.87
CA PRO A 300 -9.34 -12.98 7.04
C PRO A 300 -8.03 -12.57 7.71
N THR A 301 -7.90 -12.92 8.99
CA THR A 301 -6.59 -12.95 9.63
C THR A 301 -5.72 -14.01 8.96
N THR A 302 -4.61 -13.56 8.36
CA THR A 302 -3.58 -14.44 7.81
C THR A 302 -2.76 -15.01 8.97
N THR A 303 -2.46 -16.30 8.94
CA THR A 303 -1.62 -16.94 9.97
C THR A 303 -0.45 -17.62 9.30
N VAL A 304 0.76 -17.20 9.65
CA VAL A 304 2.02 -17.75 9.16
C VAL A 304 2.73 -18.43 10.33
N VAL A 305 2.99 -19.73 10.17
CA VAL A 305 3.74 -20.48 11.18
C VAL A 305 5.22 -20.16 11.06
N ASP A 306 5.78 -19.58 12.13
CA ASP A 306 7.19 -19.26 12.30
C ASP A 306 7.73 -19.97 13.55
N GLU A 307 8.27 -21.18 13.36
CA GLU A 307 8.85 -21.98 14.44
C GLU A 307 10.19 -21.43 14.96
N SER A 308 10.73 -20.38 14.32
CA SER A 308 11.93 -19.69 14.80
C SER A 308 11.61 -18.60 15.81
N ALA A 309 10.37 -18.10 15.81
CA ALA A 309 9.89 -17.11 16.77
C ALA A 309 9.63 -17.76 18.15
N GLU A 310 9.98 -17.05 19.22
CA GLU A 310 9.72 -17.51 20.59
C GLU A 310 8.24 -17.32 20.99
N CYS A 311 7.60 -16.29 20.44
CA CYS A 311 6.22 -15.89 20.70
C CYS A 311 5.58 -15.38 19.40
N ALA A 312 4.26 -15.39 19.32
CA ALA A 312 3.55 -14.79 18.19
C ALA A 312 3.61 -13.26 18.20
N ARG A 313 3.62 -12.67 17.00
CA ARG A 313 3.46 -11.24 16.70
C ARG A 313 2.23 -11.03 15.82
N VAL A 314 1.73 -9.80 15.79
CA VAL A 314 0.62 -9.39 14.95
C VAL A 314 1.00 -8.11 14.20
N ASP A 315 0.79 -8.11 12.89
CA ASP A 315 0.84 -6.91 12.09
C ASP A 315 -0.59 -6.52 11.69
N PHE A 316 -1.00 -5.30 12.05
CA PHE A 316 -2.30 -4.71 11.77
C PHE A 316 -2.11 -3.47 10.89
N GLU A 317 -2.36 -3.64 9.58
CA GLU A 317 -2.23 -2.56 8.59
C GLU A 317 -3.62 -2.02 8.20
N VAL A 318 -3.71 -0.70 8.09
CA VAL A 318 -4.91 0.02 7.61
C VAL A 318 -4.55 0.84 6.38
N GLY A 319 -4.98 0.36 5.22
CA GLY A 319 -4.86 1.07 3.94
C GLY A 319 -6.22 1.35 3.34
N GLY A 320 -6.55 0.68 2.23
CA GLY A 320 -7.91 0.64 1.67
C GLY A 320 -8.82 -0.40 2.36
N SER A 321 -8.22 -1.33 3.08
CA SER A 321 -8.88 -2.34 3.90
C SER A 321 -8.05 -2.62 5.15
N VAL A 322 -8.67 -3.25 6.16
CA VAL A 322 -7.96 -3.82 7.31
C VAL A 322 -7.30 -5.13 6.90
N GLN A 323 -6.00 -5.25 7.14
CA GLN A 323 -5.22 -6.47 6.94
C GLN A 323 -4.59 -6.86 8.27
N VAL A 324 -4.73 -8.13 8.65
CA VAL A 324 -4.12 -8.65 9.87
C VAL A 324 -3.36 -9.91 9.54
N ALA A 325 -2.08 -9.92 9.91
CA ALA A 325 -1.22 -11.08 9.79
C ALA A 325 -0.65 -11.44 11.16
N VAL A 326 -0.74 -12.71 11.52
CA VAL A 326 -0.17 -13.27 12.75
C VAL A 326 0.96 -14.20 12.36
N TYR A 327 2.15 -13.95 12.93
CA TYR A 327 3.33 -14.78 12.73
C TYR A 327 3.75 -15.36 14.07
N GLY A 328 4.04 -16.65 14.16
CA GLY A 328 4.51 -17.22 15.42
C GLY A 328 4.62 -18.75 15.43
N PRO A 329 5.10 -19.31 16.55
CA PRO A 329 5.31 -20.75 16.65
C PRO A 329 3.99 -21.48 16.87
N THR A 330 3.95 -22.78 16.55
CA THR A 330 2.80 -23.62 16.91
C THR A 330 2.75 -23.93 18.41
N THR A 331 3.87 -23.79 19.12
CA THR A 331 3.97 -24.01 20.55
C THR A 331 4.86 -22.97 21.23
N VAL A 332 4.47 -22.50 22.41
CA VAL A 332 5.31 -21.67 23.29
C VAL A 332 5.97 -22.52 24.36
N GLY A 333 7.22 -22.18 24.71
CA GLY A 333 8.09 -22.93 25.63
C GLY A 333 7.89 -22.66 27.12
#